data_AF-A0A2H0QB77-F1
#
_entry.id   AF-A0A2H0QB77-F1
#
_cell.length_a   1.000
_cell.length_b   1.000
_cell.length_c   1.000
_cell.angle_alpha   90.00
_cell.angle_beta   90.00
_cell.angle_gamma   90.00
#
_symmetry.space_group_name_H-M   'P 1'
#
loop_
_entity.id
_entity.type
_entity.pdbx_description
1 polymer ?
#
loop_
_entity_poly.entity_id
_entity_poly.type
_entity_poly.pdbx_seq_one_letter_code
_entity_poly.pdbx_strand_id
1 'polypeptide(L)'
;MSLFGALSSSVSGIQAQGTAIGIISDNISNVNTVGYKAGSQYFSTLVTASGSTVSYSPGGVRAQNRQLIDQQGLIQTSNSPLDVAISGDGFFVVSSATGGLSTGADVSYTRAGSFRTDSLGNFVNASGQYLQAWP
;
A
#
# COMPACT_ATOMS: atom_id res chain seq x y z
N MET A 1 27.64 -8.70 29.16
CA MET A 1 26.86 -7.81 28.25
C MET A 1 25.41 -8.29 28.16
N SER A 2 24.58 -8.06 29.20
CA SER A 2 23.19 -8.60 29.25
C SER A 2 22.10 -7.53 29.21
N LEU A 3 22.31 -6.36 29.85
CA LEU A 3 21.31 -5.29 29.90
C LEU A 3 21.17 -4.53 28.56
N PHE A 4 22.28 -4.23 27.89
CA PHE A 4 22.27 -3.49 26.63
C PHE A 4 21.55 -4.27 25.51
N GLY A 5 21.79 -5.59 25.42
CA GLY A 5 21.07 -6.45 24.49
C GLY A 5 19.57 -6.49 24.80
N ALA A 6 19.19 -6.65 26.08
CA ALA A 6 17.78 -6.70 26.47
C ALA A 6 17.05 -5.40 26.17
N LEU A 7 17.68 -4.24 26.45
CA LEU A 7 17.15 -2.93 26.10
C LEU A 7 17.04 -2.77 24.57
N SER A 8 18.04 -3.21 23.80
CA SER A 8 17.98 -3.14 22.33
C SER A 8 16.86 -3.99 21.74
N SER A 9 16.63 -5.19 22.30
CA SER A 9 15.51 -6.05 21.93
C SER A 9 14.18 -5.38 22.25
N SER A 10 14.02 -4.84 23.46
CA SER A 10 12.79 -4.13 23.87
C SER A 10 12.50 -2.91 22.99
N VAL A 11 13.51 -2.10 22.66
CA VAL A 11 13.36 -0.96 21.76
C VAL A 11 12.93 -1.42 20.36
N SER A 12 13.55 -2.49 19.84
CA SER A 12 13.16 -3.04 18.53
C SER A 12 11.71 -3.53 18.50
N GLY A 13 11.24 -4.14 19.60
CA GLY A 13 9.84 -4.57 19.75
C GLY A 13 8.86 -3.40 19.79
N ILE A 14 9.16 -2.36 20.59
CA ILE A 14 8.31 -1.16 20.66
C ILE A 14 8.26 -0.46 19.30
N GLN A 15 9.40 -0.34 18.61
CA GLN A 15 9.44 0.27 17.28
C GLN A 15 8.62 -0.53 16.26
N ALA A 16 8.78 -1.85 16.23
CA ALA A 16 8.02 -2.72 15.34
C ALA A 16 6.51 -2.63 15.62
N GLN A 17 6.11 -2.59 16.89
CA GLN A 17 4.73 -2.41 17.30
C GLN A 17 4.18 -1.03 16.91
N GLY A 18 4.98 0.03 17.04
CA GLY A 18 4.61 1.37 16.59
C GLY A 18 4.31 1.41 15.10
N THR A 19 5.14 0.76 14.27
CA THR A 19 4.87 0.62 12.83
C THR A 19 3.60 -0.18 12.57
N ALA A 20 3.34 -1.25 13.33
CA ALA A 20 2.12 -2.04 13.19
C ALA A 20 0.85 -1.22 13.47
N ILE A 21 0.87 -0.41 14.55
CA ILE A 21 -0.24 0.48 14.90
C ILE A 21 -0.43 1.56 13.83
N GLY A 22 0.66 2.08 13.26
CA GLY A 22 0.60 3.01 12.13
C GLY A 22 -0.15 2.42 10.93
N ILE A 23 0.22 1.20 10.52
CA ILE A 23 -0.44 0.50 9.40
C ILE A 23 -1.92 0.23 9.70
N ILE A 24 -2.27 -0.18 10.93
CA ILE A 24 -3.67 -0.36 11.33
C ILE A 24 -4.43 0.97 11.23
N SER A 25 -3.83 2.06 11.70
CA SER A 25 -4.41 3.41 11.64
C SER A 25 -4.64 3.86 10.19
N ASP A 26 -3.68 3.60 9.31
CA ASP A 26 -3.79 3.90 7.87
C ASP A 26 -4.92 3.08 7.22
N ASN A 27 -5.02 1.79 7.56
CA ASN A 27 -6.09 0.93 7.06
C ASN A 27 -7.47 1.41 7.50
N ILE A 28 -7.62 1.82 8.76
CA ILE A 28 -8.89 2.34 9.29
C ILE A 28 -9.24 3.67 8.61
N SER A 29 -8.26 4.57 8.47
CA SER A 29 -8.48 5.89 7.88
C SER A 29 -8.88 5.80 6.41
N ASN A 30 -8.41 4.76 5.70
CA ASN A 30 -8.68 4.54 4.29
C ASN A 30 -9.73 3.47 4.00
N VAL A 31 -10.49 3.02 5.00
CA VAL A 31 -11.50 1.96 4.83
C VAL A 31 -12.57 2.30 3.79
N ASN A 32 -12.88 3.59 3.62
CA ASN A 32 -13.85 4.08 2.64
C ASN A 32 -13.20 4.63 1.36
N THR A 33 -11.87 4.56 1.24
CA THR A 33 -11.15 5.05 0.06
C THR A 33 -11.26 4.02 -1.07
N VAL A 34 -11.90 4.40 -2.18
CA VAL A 34 -12.10 3.52 -3.33
C VAL A 34 -10.76 3.06 -3.89
N GLY A 35 -10.59 1.74 -4.04
CA GLY A 35 -9.37 1.16 -4.59
C GLY A 35 -8.18 1.12 -3.63
N TYR A 36 -8.36 1.47 -2.35
CA TYR A 36 -7.31 1.32 -1.34
C TYR A 36 -6.91 -0.15 -1.16
N LYS A 37 -5.61 -0.40 -1.04
CA LYS A 37 -5.05 -1.73 -0.78
C LYS A 37 -4.46 -1.73 0.61
N ALA A 38 -5.06 -2.54 1.50
CA ALA A 38 -4.68 -2.59 2.89
C ALA A 38 -3.21 -3.02 3.07
N GLY A 39 -2.53 -2.40 4.03
CA GLY A 39 -1.23 -2.83 4.49
C GLY A 39 -1.36 -3.95 5.53
N SER A 40 -0.47 -4.94 5.46
CA SER A 40 -0.32 -5.97 6.48
C SER A 40 1.08 -5.93 7.06
N GLN A 41 1.18 -6.14 8.37
CA GLN A 41 2.45 -6.15 9.09
C GLN A 41 2.85 -7.60 9.41
N TYR A 42 4.10 -7.93 9.11
CA TYR A 42 4.73 -9.18 9.52
C TYR A 42 5.88 -8.89 10.47
N PHE A 43 6.10 -9.79 11.43
CA PHE A 43 7.21 -9.68 12.38
C PHE A 43 8.19 -10.81 12.14
N SER A 44 9.48 -10.47 12.07
CA SER A 44 10.56 -11.45 11.99
C SER A 44 11.49 -11.30 13.20
N THR A 45 11.79 -12.41 13.86
CA THR A 45 12.78 -12.44 14.94
C THR A 45 14.20 -12.43 14.36
N LEU A 46 15.04 -11.57 14.90
CA LEU A 46 16.45 -11.49 14.57
C LEU A 46 17.26 -12.24 15.64
N VAL A 47 18.03 -13.24 15.23
CA VAL A 47 18.99 -13.91 16.11
C VAL A 47 20.35 -13.26 15.91
N THR A 48 20.87 -12.62 16.95
CA THR A 48 22.23 -12.07 16.98
C THR A 48 23.15 -13.17 17.54
N ALA A 49 24.11 -13.62 16.74
CA ALA A 49 24.98 -14.79 16.94
C ALA A 49 25.11 -15.32 18.39
N SER A 50 24.61 -16.54 18.65
CA SER A 50 24.93 -17.32 19.85
C SER A 50 26.19 -18.14 19.60
N GLY A 51 27.35 -17.55 19.87
CA GLY A 51 28.65 -18.23 19.74
C GLY A 51 29.14 -18.97 20.99
N SER A 52 28.41 -18.93 22.11
CA SER A 52 28.86 -19.53 23.38
C SER A 52 27.70 -19.98 24.26
N THR A 53 27.79 -21.19 24.80
CA THR A 53 26.90 -21.77 25.83
C THR A 53 26.83 -20.95 27.12
N VAL A 54 27.73 -19.97 27.29
CA VAL A 54 27.86 -19.12 28.49
C VAL A 54 27.21 -17.75 28.31
N SER A 55 26.90 -17.32 27.07
CA SER A 55 26.40 -15.97 26.79
C SER A 55 25.03 -15.98 26.12
N TYR A 56 24.01 -15.50 26.84
CA TYR A 56 22.68 -15.24 26.29
C TYR A 56 22.71 -13.98 25.42
N SER A 57 22.29 -14.10 24.16
CA SER A 57 22.13 -12.98 23.24
C SER A 57 20.65 -12.65 23.10
N PRO A 58 20.19 -11.50 23.62
CA PRO A 58 18.85 -11.01 23.35
C PRO A 58 18.78 -10.70 21.86
N GLY A 59 17.89 -11.38 21.14
CA GLY A 59 17.66 -11.13 19.72
C GLY A 59 17.03 -9.76 19.47
N GLY A 60 16.30 -9.63 18.38
CA GLY A 60 15.48 -8.45 18.11
C GLY A 60 14.23 -8.79 17.31
N VAL A 61 13.36 -7.81 17.08
CA VAL A 61 12.21 -7.95 16.21
C VAL A 61 12.31 -6.91 15.10
N ARG A 62 12.02 -7.33 13.86
CA ARG A 62 11.88 -6.42 12.71
C ARG A 62 10.46 -6.52 12.18
N ALA A 63 9.90 -5.37 11.87
CA ALA A 63 8.62 -5.22 11.20
C ALA A 63 8.84 -5.23 9.68
N GLN A 64 8.03 -5.98 8.93
CA GLN A 64 7.98 -5.99 7.48
C GLN A 64 6.57 -5.68 7.00
N ASN A 65 6.41 -4.53 6.35
CA ASN A 65 5.18 -4.12 5.69
C ASN A 65 5.04 -4.85 4.34
N ARG A 66 3.84 -5.40 4.09
CA ARG A 66 3.40 -5.82 2.75
C ARG A 66 2.03 -5.21 2.45
N GLN A 67 1.91 -4.57 1.29
CA GLN A 67 0.61 -4.13 0.78
C GLN A 67 -0.11 -5.29 0.08
N LEU A 68 -1.38 -5.50 0.41
CA LEU A 68 -2.21 -6.59 -0.10
C LEU A 68 -2.81 -6.24 -1.47
N ILE A 69 -1.94 -6.03 -2.46
CA ILE A 69 -2.33 -5.60 -3.82
C ILE A 69 -3.16 -6.66 -4.56
N ASP A 70 -2.89 -7.93 -4.26
CA ASP A 70 -3.52 -9.15 -4.77
C ASP A 70 -4.92 -9.39 -4.19
N GLN A 71 -5.24 -8.78 -3.04
CA GLN A 71 -6.54 -8.98 -2.41
C GLN A 71 -7.62 -8.12 -3.07
N GLN A 72 -8.67 -8.78 -3.56
CA GLN A 72 -9.85 -8.13 -4.09
C GLN A 72 -10.82 -7.77 -2.96
N GLY A 73 -11.26 -6.51 -2.95
CA GLY A 73 -12.31 -6.03 -2.04
C GLY A 73 -13.71 -6.24 -2.61
N LEU A 74 -14.71 -5.92 -1.80
CA LEU A 74 -16.11 -5.99 -2.22
C LEU A 74 -16.39 -4.90 -3.27
N ILE A 75 -16.97 -5.31 -4.40
CA ILE A 75 -17.42 -4.40 -5.44
C ILE A 75 -18.82 -3.93 -5.10
N GLN A 76 -19.03 -2.61 -5.07
CA GLN A 76 -20.33 -1.99 -4.84
C GLN A 76 -20.82 -1.34 -6.13
N THR A 77 -22.12 -1.44 -6.37
CA THR A 77 -22.77 -0.75 -7.49
C THR A 77 -22.86 0.74 -7.17
N SER A 78 -22.54 1.59 -8.15
CA SER A 78 -22.72 3.04 -8.11
C SER A 78 -23.81 3.47 -9.08
N ASN A 79 -24.39 4.65 -8.86
CA ASN A 79 -25.35 5.28 -9.77
C ASN A 79 -24.66 6.07 -10.89
N SER A 80 -23.34 6.27 -10.80
CA SER A 80 -22.57 6.96 -11.84
C SER A 80 -22.26 5.99 -12.99
N PRO A 81 -22.63 6.31 -14.24
CA PRO A 81 -22.32 5.45 -15.39
C PRO A 81 -20.83 5.40 -15.73
N LEU A 82 -20.03 6.30 -15.14
CA LEU A 82 -18.59 6.40 -15.35
C LEU A 82 -17.77 5.71 -14.25
N ASP A 83 -18.43 5.19 -13.22
CA ASP A 83 -17.76 4.44 -12.17
C ASP A 83 -17.54 3.00 -12.65
N VAL A 84 -16.27 2.62 -12.80
CA VAL A 84 -15.89 1.30 -13.30
C VAL A 84 -15.08 0.57 -12.24
N ALA A 85 -15.35 -0.73 -12.05
CA ALA A 85 -14.55 -1.59 -11.20
C ALA A 85 -13.93 -2.72 -12.03
N ILE A 86 -12.65 -3.01 -11.81
CA ILE A 86 -12.02 -4.21 -12.35
C ILE A 86 -12.32 -5.37 -11.40
N SER A 87 -12.79 -6.50 -11.95
CA SER A 87 -12.91 -7.77 -11.25
C SER A 87 -11.72 -8.67 -11.61
N GLY A 88 -10.96 -9.12 -10.61
CA GLY A 88 -9.74 -9.92 -10.80
C GLY A 88 -8.46 -9.08 -10.81
N ASP A 89 -7.43 -9.52 -11.54
CA ASP A 89 -6.14 -8.82 -11.58
C ASP A 89 -6.14 -7.66 -12.58
N GLY A 90 -5.34 -6.62 -12.31
CA GLY A 90 -5.16 -5.47 -13.23
C GLY A 90 -5.17 -4.10 -12.56
N PHE A 91 -4.83 -3.07 -13.32
CA PHE A 91 -4.90 -1.67 -12.86
C PHE A 91 -5.32 -0.77 -14.01
N PHE A 92 -5.98 0.33 -13.69
CA PHE A 92 -6.21 1.41 -14.64
C PHE A 92 -4.92 2.17 -14.87
N VAL A 93 -4.62 2.45 -16.13
CA VAL A 93 -3.47 3.27 -16.54
C VAL A 93 -3.92 4.72 -16.58
N VAL A 94 -3.28 5.58 -15.82
CA VAL A 94 -3.58 7.01 -15.76
C VAL A 94 -2.32 7.84 -15.99
N SER A 95 -2.48 9.05 -16.53
CA SER A 95 -1.38 10.00 -16.79
C SER A 95 -1.75 11.39 -16.31
N SER A 96 -0.76 12.15 -15.85
CA SER A 96 -0.94 13.56 -15.48
C SER A 96 -1.14 14.48 -16.69
N ALA A 97 -0.83 14.00 -17.90
CA ALA A 97 -0.98 14.74 -19.15
C ALA A 97 -2.11 14.18 -20.02
N THR A 98 -2.83 15.09 -20.67
CA THR A 98 -3.75 14.77 -21.77
C THR A 98 -2.94 14.51 -23.05
N GLY A 99 -3.12 13.35 -23.70
CA GLY A 99 -2.44 13.09 -24.99
C GLY A 99 -2.02 11.66 -25.31
N GLY A 100 -2.51 10.64 -24.62
CA GLY A 100 -2.10 9.26 -24.89
C GLY A 100 -0.73 8.92 -24.28
N LEU A 101 -0.37 7.64 -24.33
CA LEU A 101 0.96 7.13 -23.95
C LEU A 101 2.02 7.61 -24.95
N SER A 102 2.38 8.90 -24.90
CA SER A 102 3.57 9.40 -25.60
C SER A 102 4.82 8.87 -24.91
N THR A 103 5.84 8.53 -25.69
CA THR A 103 7.14 8.06 -25.19
C THR A 103 7.72 9.10 -24.22
N GLY A 104 7.71 8.79 -22.91
CA GLY A 104 8.15 9.71 -21.84
C GLY A 104 7.03 10.33 -21.00
N ALA A 105 5.76 9.93 -21.16
CA ALA A 105 4.68 10.35 -20.28
C ALA A 105 4.78 9.68 -18.89
N ASP A 106 4.49 10.43 -17.83
CA ASP A 106 4.39 9.90 -16.46
C ASP A 106 3.18 8.98 -16.33
N VAL A 107 3.41 7.68 -16.47
CA VAL A 107 2.39 6.64 -16.33
C VAL A 107 2.24 6.26 -14.86
N SER A 108 1.02 6.34 -14.36
CA SER A 108 0.63 5.88 -13.03
C SER A 108 -0.44 4.79 -13.13
N TYR A 109 -0.54 3.99 -12.07
CA TYR A 109 -1.51 2.89 -11.98
C TYR A 109 -2.43 3.12 -10.80
N THR A 110 -3.74 2.92 -11.02
CA THR A 110 -4.73 3.04 -9.95
C THR A 110 -5.78 1.95 -10.04
N ARG A 111 -6.34 1.57 -8.89
CA ARG A 111 -7.52 0.70 -8.81
C ARG A 111 -8.80 1.51 -8.55
N ALA A 112 -8.67 2.80 -8.29
CA ALA A 112 -9.80 3.71 -8.12
C ALA A 112 -10.41 4.01 -9.49
N GLY A 113 -11.62 3.51 -9.73
CA GLY A 113 -12.33 3.72 -10.99
C GLY A 113 -13.44 4.77 -10.92
N SER A 114 -13.31 5.73 -10.00
CA SER A 114 -14.19 6.90 -9.94
C SER A 114 -13.71 7.95 -10.96
N PHE A 115 -14.27 7.92 -12.16
CA PHE A 115 -13.92 8.84 -13.23
C PHE A 115 -15.03 9.86 -13.48
N ARG A 116 -14.65 11.05 -13.93
CA ARG A 116 -15.56 12.11 -14.39
C ARG A 116 -15.12 12.58 -15.76
N THR A 117 -16.06 13.06 -16.57
CA THR A 117 -15.73 13.70 -17.84
C THR A 117 -15.34 15.15 -17.61
N ASP A 118 -14.21 15.57 -18.18
CA ASP A 118 -13.86 16.97 -18.31
C ASP A 118 -14.62 17.62 -19.50
N SER A 119 -14.58 18.94 -19.59
CA SER A 119 -15.07 19.79 -20.70
C SER A 119 -14.62 19.32 -22.10
N LEU A 120 -13.48 18.64 -22.18
CA LEU A 120 -12.92 18.07 -23.41
C LEU A 120 -13.34 16.61 -23.66
N GLY A 121 -14.20 16.03 -22.82
CA GLY A 121 -14.66 14.63 -22.93
C GLY A 121 -13.68 13.59 -22.40
N ASN A 122 -12.57 14.01 -21.80
CA ASN A 122 -11.57 13.10 -21.22
C ASN A 122 -12.05 12.58 -19.85
N PHE A 123 -11.74 11.32 -19.54
CA PHE A 123 -12.00 10.75 -18.22
C PHE A 123 -10.89 11.11 -17.24
N VAL A 124 -11.23 11.84 -16.18
CA VAL A 124 -10.31 12.28 -15.13
C VAL A 124 -10.70 11.64 -13.78
N ASN A 125 -9.72 11.18 -13.01
CA ASN A 125 -9.93 10.66 -11.66
C ASN A 125 -9.98 11.80 -10.63
N ALA A 126 -10.28 11.47 -9.36
CA ALA A 126 -10.32 12.45 -8.27
C ALA A 126 -8.97 13.15 -8.00
N SER A 127 -7.86 12.58 -8.48
CA SER A 127 -6.50 13.12 -8.34
C SER A 127 -6.07 14.00 -9.53
N GLY A 128 -6.96 14.26 -10.49
CA GLY A 128 -6.65 15.07 -11.67
C GLY A 128 -5.86 14.33 -12.77
N GLN A 129 -5.80 13.00 -12.71
CA GLN A 129 -5.10 12.17 -13.70
C GLN A 129 -6.08 11.64 -14.73
N TYR A 130 -5.66 11.61 -15.98
CA TYR A 130 -6.47 11.19 -17.13
C TYR A 130 -6.34 9.70 -17.41
N LEU A 131 -7.47 9.01 -17.54
CA LEU A 131 -7.52 7.60 -17.94
C LEU A 131 -6.97 7.45 -19.36
N GLN A 132 -6.03 6.52 -19.52
CA GLN A 132 -5.49 6.16 -20.82
C GLN A 132 -6.30 5.00 -21.40
N ALA A 133 -6.83 5.20 -22.59
CA ALA A 133 -7.49 4.18 -23.39
C ALA A 133 -7.03 4.29 -24.84
N TRP A 134 -7.16 3.20 -25.60
CA TRP A 134 -6.99 3.24 -27.04
C TRP A 134 -8.27 3.77 -27.71
N PRO A 135 -8.13 4.62 -28.75
CA PRO A 135 -9.26 5.13 -29.54
C PRO A 135 -9.93 4.02 -30.38
#